data_AF-A0A5C5WJZ9-F1
#
_entry.id   AF-A0A5C5WJZ9-F1
#
_cell.length_a   1.000
_cell.length_b   1.000
_cell.length_c   1.000
_cell.angle_alpha   90.00
_cell.angle_beta   90.00
_cell.angle_gamma   90.00
#
_symmetry.space_group_name_H-M   'P 1'
#
loop_
_entity.id
_entity.type
_entity.pdbx_description
1 polymer ?
#
loop_
_entity_poly.entity_id
_entity_poly.type
_entity_poly.pdbx_seq_one_letter_code
_entity_poly.pdbx_strand_id
1 'polypeptide(L)'
;MKIYLEDERTTPDGWHRVYWPDEAVELLKTGSVTEISLDHDLGDDDRGTGYDVVLWIEEQVALHGFVPPAMKVHSANVSARTKMENGIRAIEAMMRRRVD
;
A
#
# COMPACT_ATOMS: atom_id res chain seq x y z
N MET A 1 -11.28 1.06 -7.66
CA MET A 1 -11.54 -0.15 -6.84
C MET A 1 -10.75 -0.06 -5.54
N LYS A 2 -11.20 -0.71 -4.46
CA LYS A 2 -10.49 -0.72 -3.18
C LYS A 2 -9.74 -2.03 -2.98
N ILE A 3 -8.51 -1.98 -2.47
CA ILE A 3 -7.66 -3.16 -2.24
C ILE A 3 -7.40 -3.37 -0.75
N TYR A 4 -7.56 -4.60 -0.30
CA TYR A 4 -7.26 -5.03 1.07
C TYR A 4 -6.17 -6.10 1.02
N LEU A 5 -4.94 -5.72 1.35
CA LEU A 5 -3.78 -6.61 1.40
C LEU A 5 -3.74 -7.28 2.77
N GLU A 6 -4.07 -8.56 2.82
CA GLU A 6 -4.22 -9.34 4.05
C GLU A 6 -4.27 -10.84 3.73
N ASP A 7 -3.57 -11.66 4.50
CA ASP A 7 -3.58 -13.12 4.40
C ASP A 7 -4.57 -13.80 5.37
N GLU A 8 -4.80 -13.23 6.55
CA GLU A 8 -5.55 -13.89 7.63
C GLU A 8 -6.99 -13.37 7.79
N ARG A 9 -7.18 -12.06 8.00
CA ARG A 9 -8.48 -11.49 8.44
C ARG A 9 -9.54 -11.47 7.34
N THR A 10 -10.81 -11.43 7.73
CA THR A 10 -11.95 -11.29 6.80
C THR A 10 -11.88 -9.97 6.04
N THR A 11 -12.14 -10.02 4.73
CA THR A 11 -12.13 -8.81 3.89
C THR A 11 -13.43 -8.05 4.07
N PRO A 12 -13.37 -6.72 4.34
CA PRO A 12 -14.57 -5.93 4.47
C PRO A 12 -15.35 -5.83 3.15
N ASP A 13 -16.67 -5.66 3.24
CA ASP A 13 -17.54 -5.51 2.06
C ASP A 13 -17.09 -4.35 1.16
N GLY A 14 -17.10 -4.59 -0.15
CA GLY A 14 -16.69 -3.61 -1.16
C GLY A 14 -15.17 -3.47 -1.34
N TRP A 15 -14.37 -4.28 -0.64
CA TRP A 15 -12.93 -4.38 -0.85
C TRP A 15 -12.57 -5.63 -1.65
N HIS A 16 -11.60 -5.48 -2.55
CA HIS A 16 -10.99 -6.60 -3.25
C HIS A 16 -9.79 -7.09 -2.45
N ARG A 17 -9.79 -8.36 -2.05
CA ARG A 17 -8.65 -8.96 -1.34
C ARG A 17 -7.50 -9.21 -2.31
N VAL A 18 -6.30 -8.93 -1.84
CA VAL A 18 -5.05 -9.50 -2.34
C VAL A 18 -4.28 -10.07 -1.16
N TYR A 19 -3.53 -11.14 -1.39
CA TYR A 19 -2.78 -11.82 -0.34
C TYR A 19 -1.32 -11.36 -0.33
N TRP A 20 -0.79 -10.98 -1.49
CA TRP A 20 0.64 -10.75 -1.65
C TRP A 20 0.98 -9.39 -2.27
N PRO A 21 2.18 -8.85 -1.98
CA PRO A 21 2.60 -7.54 -2.49
C PRO A 21 2.58 -7.43 -4.01
N ASP A 22 2.99 -8.49 -4.72
CA ASP A 22 3.02 -8.52 -6.18
C ASP A 22 1.61 -8.38 -6.78
N GLU A 23 0.61 -9.06 -6.20
CA GLU A 23 -0.79 -8.93 -6.59
C GLU A 23 -1.31 -7.50 -6.39
N ALA A 24 -0.97 -6.87 -5.26
CA ALA A 24 -1.32 -5.47 -5.00
C ALA A 24 -0.69 -4.53 -6.03
N VAL A 25 0.59 -4.74 -6.34
CA VAL A 25 1.35 -3.94 -7.31
C VAL A 25 0.77 -4.08 -8.72
N GLU A 26 0.41 -5.29 -9.16
CA GLU A 26 -0.21 -5.49 -10.47
C GLU A 26 -1.53 -4.73 -10.60
N LEU A 27 -2.35 -4.70 -9.55
CA LEU A 27 -3.57 -3.89 -9.55
C LEU A 27 -3.27 -2.38 -9.50
N LEU A 28 -2.28 -1.94 -8.72
CA LEU A 28 -1.87 -0.54 -8.67
C LEU A 28 -1.41 -0.01 -10.03
N LYS A 29 -0.67 -0.82 -10.81
CA LYS A 29 -0.22 -0.49 -12.17
C LYS A 29 -1.36 -0.18 -13.13
N THR A 30 -2.58 -0.68 -12.87
CA THR A 30 -3.76 -0.37 -13.70
C THR A 30 -4.24 1.07 -13.58
N GLY A 31 -3.80 1.81 -12.54
CA GLY A 31 -4.30 3.15 -12.23
C GLY A 31 -5.77 3.20 -11.77
N SER A 32 -6.44 2.05 -11.62
CA SER A 32 -7.86 1.97 -11.27
C SER A 32 -8.11 1.84 -9.77
N VAL A 33 -7.05 1.71 -8.96
CA VAL A 33 -7.12 1.62 -7.50
C VAL A 33 -7.40 2.99 -6.92
N THR A 34 -8.43 3.09 -6.09
CA THR A 34 -8.87 4.34 -5.46
C THR A 34 -8.51 4.41 -3.99
N GLU A 35 -8.42 3.25 -3.33
CA GLU A 35 -8.06 3.13 -1.91
C GLU A 35 -7.35 1.79 -1.68
N ILE A 36 -6.33 1.78 -0.83
CA ILE A 36 -5.62 0.57 -0.41
C ILE A 36 -5.43 0.56 1.12
N SER A 37 -5.66 -0.61 1.72
CA SER A 37 -5.43 -0.86 3.14
C SER A 37 -4.43 -2.01 3.28
N LEU A 38 -3.38 -1.81 4.08
CA LEU A 38 -2.21 -2.69 4.13
C LEU A 38 -2.06 -3.38 5.49
N ASP A 39 -1.99 -4.71 5.51
CA ASP A 39 -1.29 -5.47 6.54
C ASP A 39 0.20 -5.58 6.18
N HIS A 40 1.06 -5.64 7.19
CA HIS A 40 2.50 -5.83 7.00
C HIS A 40 2.86 -7.30 6.90
N ASP A 41 2.35 -8.10 7.85
CA ASP A 41 2.77 -9.46 8.11
C ASP A 41 1.84 -10.38 7.31
N LEU A 42 2.34 -10.96 6.22
CA LEU A 42 1.53 -11.73 5.25
C LEU A 42 1.81 -13.23 5.29
N GLY A 43 2.45 -13.70 6.37
CA GLY A 43 2.72 -15.13 6.60
C GLY A 43 3.95 -15.71 5.88
N ASP A 44 4.47 -15.05 4.84
CA ASP A 44 5.70 -15.46 4.13
C ASP A 44 6.52 -14.23 3.70
N ASP A 45 7.53 -13.87 4.50
CA ASP A 45 8.39 -12.71 4.25
C ASP A 45 9.25 -12.85 2.97
N ASP A 46 9.49 -14.07 2.47
CA ASP A 46 10.22 -14.27 1.20
C ASP A 46 9.38 -13.82 -0.01
N ARG A 47 8.05 -13.73 0.15
CA ARG A 47 7.14 -13.13 -0.83
C ARG A 47 6.95 -11.62 -0.63
N GLY A 48 7.63 -11.06 0.36
CA GLY A 48 7.55 -9.66 0.73
C GLY A 48 6.42 -9.35 1.72
N THR A 49 6.36 -8.08 2.09
CA THR A 49 5.51 -7.54 3.16
C THR A 49 4.66 -6.40 2.64
N GLY A 50 3.69 -5.94 3.44
CA GLY A 50 2.98 -4.69 3.15
C GLY A 50 3.89 -3.46 3.01
N TYR A 51 5.08 -3.49 3.61
CA TYR A 51 6.04 -2.40 3.47
C TYR A 51 6.62 -2.30 2.06
N ASP A 52 6.78 -3.42 1.36
CA ASP A 52 7.28 -3.43 -0.03
C ASP A 52 6.31 -2.74 -0.99
N VAL A 53 5.00 -2.83 -0.73
CA VAL A 53 3.98 -2.08 -1.48
C VAL A 53 4.11 -0.57 -1.23
N VAL A 54 4.39 -0.14 0.01
CA VAL A 54 4.63 1.27 0.34
C VAL A 54 5.86 1.79 -0.38
N LEU A 55 6.97 1.04 -0.37
CA LEU A 55 8.21 1.41 -1.06
C LEU A 55 8.00 1.50 -2.57
N TRP A 56 7.27 0.54 -3.15
CA TRP A 56 6.96 0.59 -4.58
C TRP A 56 6.16 1.85 -4.93
N ILE A 57 5.10 2.17 -4.18
CA ILE A 57 4.32 3.40 -4.41
C ILE A 57 5.21 4.64 -4.24
N GLU A 58 6.07 4.67 -3.23
CA GLU A 58 7.00 5.77 -3.01
C GLU A 58 7.93 6.01 -4.21
N GLU A 59 8.53 4.95 -4.74
CA GLU A 59 9.37 5.00 -5.94
C GLU A 59 8.57 5.48 -7.16
N GLN A 60 7.38 4.92 -7.41
CA GLN A 60 6.55 5.29 -8.55
C GLN A 60 6.09 6.74 -8.46
N VAL A 61 5.75 7.21 -7.25
CA VAL A 61 5.48 8.62 -7.01
C VAL A 61 6.74 9.38 -7.36
N ALA A 62 7.86 9.19 -6.67
CA ALA A 62 9.07 9.99 -6.83
C ALA A 62 9.60 10.07 -8.28
N LEU A 63 9.61 8.95 -9.01
CA LEU A 63 10.33 8.83 -10.28
C LEU A 63 9.43 8.84 -11.52
N HIS A 64 8.17 8.43 -11.39
CA HIS A 64 7.33 8.11 -12.55
C HIS A 64 6.03 8.92 -12.63
N GLY A 65 5.87 9.93 -11.78
CA GLY A 65 4.68 10.79 -11.81
C GLY A 65 3.39 10.07 -11.39
N PHE A 66 3.52 8.90 -10.74
CA PHE A 66 2.37 8.13 -10.28
C PHE A 66 1.54 8.94 -9.28
N VAL A 67 0.22 8.83 -9.38
CA VAL A 67 -0.72 9.40 -8.42
C VAL A 67 -1.17 8.27 -7.49
N PRO A 68 -0.80 8.31 -6.20
CA PRO A 68 -1.11 7.22 -5.30
C PRO A 68 -2.61 7.19 -4.96
N PRO A 69 -3.20 6.01 -4.70
CA PRO A 69 -4.55 5.94 -4.13
C PRO A 69 -4.56 6.49 -2.70
N ALA A 70 -5.74 6.60 -2.08
CA ALA A 70 -5.82 6.79 -0.64
C ALA A 70 -5.21 5.57 0.08
N MET A 71 -4.27 5.79 1.01
CA MET A 71 -3.52 4.72 1.67
C MET A 71 -3.85 4.65 3.17
N LYS A 72 -4.03 3.44 3.69
CA LYS A 72 -4.25 3.15 5.12
C LYS A 72 -3.45 1.93 5.54
N VAL A 73 -3.17 1.85 6.84
CA VAL A 73 -2.51 0.69 7.46
C VAL A 73 -3.45 0.06 8.47
N HIS A 74 -3.73 -1.23 8.34
CA HIS A 74 -4.51 -2.00 9.30
C HIS A 74 -3.68 -3.03 10.07
N SER A 75 -2.39 -3.20 9.73
CA SER A 75 -1.47 -4.11 10.43
C SER A 75 -1.48 -3.97 11.94
N ALA A 76 -1.63 -5.08 12.66
CA ALA A 76 -1.57 -5.10 14.13
C ALA A 76 -0.14 -4.91 14.68
N ASN A 77 0.89 -5.09 13.86
CA ASN A 77 2.28 -4.91 14.22
C ASN A 77 2.62 -3.42 14.35
N VAL A 78 2.69 -2.92 15.58
CA VAL A 78 2.85 -1.49 15.88
C VAL A 78 4.12 -0.89 15.29
N SER A 79 5.24 -1.63 15.33
CA SER A 79 6.53 -1.16 14.80
C SER A 79 6.47 -1.04 13.28
N ALA A 80 6.02 -2.10 12.62
CA ALA A 80 5.84 -2.13 11.18
C ALA A 80 4.82 -1.10 10.68
N ARG A 81 3.68 -0.98 11.39
CA ARG A 81 2.66 0.05 11.13
C ARG A 81 3.28 1.44 11.14
N THR A 82 4.04 1.76 12.18
CA THR A 82 4.71 3.08 12.30
C THR A 82 5.64 3.34 11.12
N LYS A 83 6.39 2.31 10.69
CA LYS A 83 7.29 2.39 9.52
C LYS A 83 6.54 2.64 8.22
N MET A 84 5.46 1.91 7.97
CA MET A 84 4.61 2.09 6.78
C MET A 84 3.93 3.46 6.78
N GLU A 85 3.38 3.90 7.90
CA GLU A 85 2.75 5.22 8.03
C GLU A 85 3.76 6.36 7.79
N ASN A 86 5.03 6.20 8.21
CA ASN A 86 6.09 7.14 7.87
C ASN A 86 6.33 7.21 6.35
N GLY A 87 6.37 6.07 5.66
CA GLY A 87 6.48 6.02 4.19
C GLY A 87 5.28 6.69 3.50
N ILE A 88 4.07 6.44 3.98
CA ILE A 88 2.85 7.10 3.48
C ILE A 88 2.94 8.62 3.65
N ARG A 89 3.39 9.11 4.82
CA ARG A 89 3.60 10.56 5.05
C ARG A 89 4.62 11.16 4.09
N ALA A 90 5.68 10.42 3.75
CA ALA A 90 6.68 10.86 2.76
C ALA A 90 6.07 10.97 1.36
N ILE A 91 5.30 9.97 0.94
CA ILE A 91 4.52 9.97 -0.32
C ILE A 91 3.60 11.20 -0.39
N GLU A 92 2.81 11.44 0.66
CA GLU A 92 1.91 12.60 0.71
C GLU A 92 2.67 13.93 0.64
N ALA A 93 3.83 14.04 1.29
CA ALA A 93 4.68 15.23 1.21
C ALA A 93 5.23 15.47 -0.20
N MET A 94 5.61 14.41 -0.92
CA MET A 94 6.00 14.50 -2.32
C MET A 94 4.84 14.96 -3.21
N MET A 95 3.64 14.43 -2.99
CA MET A 95 2.45 14.84 -3.74
C MET A 95 2.08 16.31 -3.52
N ARG A 96 2.18 16.82 -2.28
CA ARG A 96 1.94 18.25 -1.99
C ARG A 96 2.90 19.16 -2.76
N ARG A 97 4.20 18.83 -2.76
CA ARG A 97 5.24 19.61 -3.45
C ARG A 97 5.13 19.65 -4.98
N ARG A 98 4.31 18.78 -5.59
CA ARG A 98 4.06 18.75 -7.04
C ARG A 98 3.02 19.76 -7.50
N VAL A 99 2.17 20.18 -6.57
CA VAL A 99 1.02 21.05 -6.85
C VAL A 99 1.38 22.53 -6.60
N ASP A 100 2.49 22.78 -5.91
CA ASP A 100 3.12 24.09 -5.70
C ASP A 100 3.97 24.51 -6.91
#